data_AF-A0AAU9V1V9-F1
#
_entry.id   AF-A0AAU9V1V9-F1
#
_cell.length_a   1.000
_cell.length_b   1.000
_cell.length_c   1.000
_cell.angle_alpha   90.00
_cell.angle_beta   90.00
_cell.angle_gamma   90.00
#
_symmetry.space_group_name_H-M   'P 1'
#
loop_
_entity.id
_entity.type
_entity.pdbx_description
1 polymer ?
#
loop_
_entity_poly.entity_id
_entity_poly.type
_entity_poly.pdbx_seq_one_letter_code
_entity_poly.pdbx_strand_id
1 'polypeptide(L)'
;MSLKGDNMPGKKSVLLAYILWLFGGIFGVHHFYLRRDKHAFVWWSTLGGFGIGWLGEVFRIPRYVRDANEDPTYMQELVKRMIQNKKPPFSMNRFTGMLMVGYSWGQMMMLAVPPDEFWGINFRYLNNLIPLVAALGVWTVGNIGRERGNFKWPLIAAYAVYPLRYYIYDESVWFTLMVLASALAFDSFSKEWRRTPTKRRHVLKRLAILAVCAGLYLGLWCSYLYFHGTITDSEGDEVPVYEALHHFFTSPWWLDVKQCLIDTYQYAQHHGWYEVWKQIIDLSDPHGEQNAYKVLGLGRDASQQEITSRWRKLSRENHPDKAKPENRREAQEKFMEIQKAYEILSSSKHRRSRRNKKDNSDE
;
A
#
# COMPACT_ATOMS: atom_id res chain seq x y z
N MET A 1 16.96 -6.30 48.81
CA MET A 1 17.06 -7.14 47.59
C MET A 1 16.87 -6.24 46.39
N SER A 2 17.98 -5.78 45.81
CA SER A 2 17.99 -4.85 44.67
C SER A 2 17.40 -5.57 43.46
N LEU A 3 16.25 -5.10 42.98
CA LEU A 3 15.64 -5.59 41.75
C LEU A 3 16.56 -5.16 40.60
N LYS A 4 17.36 -6.12 40.13
CA LYS A 4 18.09 -6.09 38.86
C LYS A 4 17.24 -5.39 37.80
N GLY A 5 17.80 -4.33 37.22
CA GLY A 5 17.20 -3.55 36.15
C GLY A 5 17.09 -4.35 34.86
N ASP A 6 16.03 -5.15 34.73
CA ASP A 6 15.63 -5.73 33.46
C ASP A 6 14.92 -4.67 32.61
N ASN A 7 15.64 -4.13 31.62
CA ASN A 7 15.13 -3.49 30.40
C ASN A 7 13.80 -2.71 30.55
N MET A 8 13.84 -1.52 31.17
CA MET A 8 12.79 -0.52 30.96
C MET A 8 12.81 -0.11 29.47
N PRO A 9 11.81 -0.50 28.66
CA PRO A 9 11.85 -0.20 27.23
C PRO A 9 11.74 1.31 27.02
N GLY A 10 12.39 1.82 25.98
CA GLY A 10 12.44 3.24 25.67
C GLY A 10 11.05 3.89 25.63
N LYS A 11 10.92 5.00 26.37
CA LYS A 11 9.71 5.84 26.37
C LYS A 11 9.39 6.27 24.93
N LYS A 12 8.11 6.29 24.59
CA LYS A 12 7.62 6.77 23.30
C LYS A 12 7.72 8.30 23.25
N SER A 13 8.40 8.81 22.24
CA SER A 13 8.48 10.24 21.93
C SER A 13 7.23 10.74 21.22
N VAL A 14 6.78 11.95 21.60
CA VAL A 14 5.70 12.69 20.93
C VAL A 14 6.14 13.16 19.55
N LEU A 15 7.37 13.67 19.43
CA LEU A 15 7.93 14.13 18.15
C LEU A 15 7.96 13.00 17.13
N LEU A 16 8.45 11.82 17.53
CA LEU A 16 8.46 10.65 16.65
C LEU A 16 7.04 10.23 16.25
N ALA A 17 6.06 10.31 17.15
CA ALA A 17 4.68 10.01 16.81
C ALA A 17 4.10 10.99 15.76
N TYR A 18 4.47 12.27 15.80
CA TYR A 18 4.09 13.25 14.77
C TYR A 18 4.79 13.02 13.43
N ILE A 19 6.08 12.67 13.43
CA ILE A 19 6.80 12.31 12.19
C ILE A 19 6.15 11.10 11.53
N LEU A 20 5.85 10.05 12.31
CA LEU A 20 5.16 8.86 11.80
C LEU A 20 3.73 9.15 11.34
N TRP A 21 3.05 10.11 11.96
CA TRP A 21 1.74 10.58 11.52
C TRP A 21 1.83 11.37 10.20
N LEU A 22 2.84 12.21 10.02
CA LEU A 22 3.00 13.00 8.79
C LEU A 22 3.25 12.11 7.56
N PHE A 23 4.16 11.14 7.68
CA PHE A 23 4.56 10.30 6.54
C PHE A 23 3.78 8.98 6.42
N GLY A 24 3.17 8.51 7.52
CA GLY A 24 2.49 7.21 7.59
C GLY A 24 1.15 7.26 8.32
N GLY A 25 0.59 8.46 8.54
CA GLY A 25 -0.64 8.64 9.32
C GLY A 25 -1.85 8.02 8.65
N ILE A 26 -1.99 8.18 7.33
CA ILE A 26 -3.07 7.55 6.55
C ILE A 26 -3.07 6.02 6.73
N PHE A 27 -1.88 5.41 6.81
CA PHE A 27 -1.73 3.97 7.03
C PHE A 27 -1.68 3.55 8.50
N GLY A 28 -1.81 4.49 9.45
CA GLY A 28 -1.84 4.19 10.89
C GLY A 28 -0.49 3.79 11.50
N VAL A 29 0.63 4.19 10.89
CA VAL A 29 1.99 3.81 11.37
C VAL A 29 2.26 4.35 12.78
N HIS A 30 1.81 5.57 13.09
CA HIS A 30 1.90 6.15 14.44
C HIS A 30 1.13 5.33 15.47
N HIS A 31 -0.04 4.77 15.12
CA HIS A 31 -0.77 3.87 16.01
C HIS A 31 -0.03 2.58 16.29
N PHE A 32 0.62 2.02 15.26
CA PHE A 32 1.46 0.84 15.43
C PHE A 32 2.64 1.15 16.37
N TYR A 33 3.31 2.30 16.21
CA TYR A 33 4.36 2.73 17.12
C TYR A 33 3.88 2.87 18.57
N LEU A 34 2.66 3.39 18.76
CA LEU A 34 2.00 3.60 20.04
C LEU A 34 1.31 2.34 20.61
N ARG A 35 1.52 1.16 20.02
CA ARG A 35 0.97 -0.13 20.47
C ARG A 35 -0.55 -0.22 20.41
N ARG A 36 -1.17 0.53 19.49
CA ARG A 36 -2.61 0.55 19.23
C ARG A 36 -2.93 -0.25 17.96
N ASP A 37 -2.60 -1.55 17.94
CA ASP A 37 -2.66 -2.41 16.74
C ASP A 37 -4.02 -2.40 16.04
N LYS A 38 -5.12 -2.50 16.80
CA LYS A 38 -6.48 -2.44 16.25
C LYS A 38 -6.76 -1.09 15.56
N HIS A 39 -6.22 -0.02 16.13
CA HIS A 39 -6.38 1.33 15.58
C HIS A 39 -5.57 1.49 14.29
N ALA A 40 -4.34 0.98 14.28
CA ALA A 40 -3.50 0.94 13.09
C ALA A 40 -4.18 0.17 11.95
N PHE A 41 -4.74 -1.02 12.23
CA PHE A 41 -5.44 -1.81 11.23
C PHE A 41 -6.67 -1.09 10.67
N VAL A 42 -7.50 -0.49 11.55
CA VAL A 42 -8.66 0.30 11.10
C VAL A 42 -8.23 1.44 10.19
N TRP A 43 -7.19 2.21 10.55
CA TRP A 43 -6.68 3.30 9.73
C TRP A 43 -6.19 2.81 8.38
N TRP A 44 -5.39 1.76 8.36
CA TRP A 44 -4.89 1.15 7.13
C TRP A 44 -6.04 0.67 6.22
N SER A 45 -7.04 -0.02 6.79
CA SER A 45 -8.20 -0.54 6.05
C SER A 45 -9.20 0.54 5.61
N THR A 46 -9.09 1.77 6.11
CA THR A 46 -10.04 2.87 5.81
C THR A 46 -9.35 4.10 5.24
N LEU A 47 -8.09 3.98 4.84
CA LEU A 47 -7.27 5.09 4.33
C LEU A 47 -7.30 6.30 5.28
N GLY A 48 -6.92 6.07 6.54
CA GLY A 48 -6.79 7.13 7.54
C GLY A 48 -8.10 7.53 8.20
N GLY A 49 -9.04 6.58 8.38
CA GLY A 49 -10.35 6.86 8.96
C GLY A 49 -11.26 7.59 7.97
N PHE A 50 -11.39 7.01 6.77
CA PHE A 50 -12.17 7.54 5.64
C PHE A 50 -11.64 8.88 5.13
N GLY A 51 -10.32 8.99 4.99
CA GLY A 51 -9.61 10.14 4.43
C GLY A 51 -9.49 11.38 5.34
N ILE A 52 -10.45 11.61 6.25
CA ILE A 52 -10.48 12.80 7.11
C ILE A 52 -10.07 12.48 8.56
N GLY A 53 -10.28 11.23 9.01
CA GLY A 53 -10.06 10.83 10.40
C GLY A 53 -8.65 11.10 10.93
N TRP A 54 -7.62 10.92 10.09
CA TRP A 54 -6.22 11.12 10.45
C TRP A 54 -5.87 12.59 10.73
N LEU A 55 -6.56 13.55 10.12
CA LEU A 55 -6.36 14.99 10.41
C LEU A 55 -6.78 15.33 11.84
N GLY A 56 -7.92 14.81 12.29
CA GLY A 56 -8.42 15.04 13.65
C GLY A 56 -7.55 14.42 14.75
N GLU A 57 -6.61 13.54 14.39
CA GLU A 57 -5.71 12.91 15.35
C GLU A 57 -4.54 13.78 15.79
N VAL A 58 -4.23 14.85 15.06
CA VAL A 58 -3.15 15.78 15.40
C VAL A 58 -3.26 16.27 16.85
N PHE A 59 -4.49 16.48 17.33
CA PHE A 59 -4.81 16.90 18.70
C PHE A 59 -4.79 15.76 19.73
N ARG A 60 -4.89 14.50 19.29
CA ARG A 60 -5.01 13.32 20.16
C ARG A 60 -3.69 12.60 20.38
N ILE A 61 -2.71 12.76 19.47
CA ILE A 61 -1.39 12.14 19.55
C ILE A 61 -0.71 12.33 20.92
N PRO A 62 -0.67 13.52 21.53
CA PRO A 62 -0.02 13.70 22.84
C PRO A 62 -0.67 12.85 23.94
N ARG A 63 -2.00 12.68 23.88
CA ARG A 63 -2.73 11.81 24.79
C ARG A 63 -2.41 10.33 24.54
N TYR A 64 -2.30 9.91 23.29
CA TYR A 64 -1.93 8.54 22.94
C TYR A 64 -0.50 8.18 23.38
N VAL A 65 0.43 9.12 23.29
CA VAL A 65 1.80 8.94 23.77
C VAL A 65 1.84 8.79 25.28
N ARG A 66 1.09 9.63 26.02
CA ARG A 66 0.95 9.50 27.48
C ARG A 66 0.35 8.14 27.89
N ASP A 67 -0.67 7.69 27.16
CA ASP A 67 -1.29 6.37 27.38
C ASP A 67 -0.30 5.22 27.10
N ALA A 68 0.48 5.31 26.02
CA ALA A 68 1.47 4.29 25.65
C ALA A 68 2.67 4.23 26.60
N ASN A 69 3.00 5.36 27.24
CA ASN A 69 4.06 5.49 28.24
C ASN A 69 3.59 5.21 29.67
N GLU A 70 2.30 4.98 29.89
CA GLU A 70 1.71 4.79 31.22
C GLU A 70 2.06 5.96 32.16
N ASP A 71 1.96 7.18 31.64
CA ASP A 71 2.32 8.40 32.36
C ASP A 71 1.53 8.53 33.68
N PRO A 72 2.20 8.81 34.83
CA PRO A 72 1.54 8.81 36.13
C PRO A 72 0.34 9.75 36.23
N THR A 73 0.44 10.95 35.65
CA THR A 73 -0.65 11.95 35.71
C THR A 73 -1.86 11.48 34.90
N TYR A 74 -1.61 10.93 33.72
CA TYR A 74 -2.65 10.36 32.86
C TYR A 74 -3.32 9.14 33.51
N MET A 75 -2.54 8.29 34.16
CA MET A 75 -3.06 7.10 34.84
C MET A 75 -3.93 7.47 36.05
N GLN A 76 -3.55 8.48 36.83
CA GLN A 76 -4.37 9.01 37.93
C GLN A 76 -5.72 9.56 37.41
N GLU A 77 -5.69 10.34 36.33
CA GLU A 77 -6.91 10.86 35.70
C GLU A 77 -7.81 9.73 35.19
N LEU A 78 -7.22 8.71 34.56
CA LEU A 78 -7.93 7.54 34.07
C LEU A 78 -8.58 6.76 35.22
N VAL A 79 -7.86 6.53 36.32
CA VAL A 79 -8.40 5.86 37.51
C VAL A 79 -9.56 6.66 38.10
N LYS A 80 -9.43 7.99 38.23
CA LYS A 80 -10.53 8.86 38.69
C LYS A 80 -11.78 8.69 37.83
N ARG A 81 -11.63 8.66 36.49
CA ARG A 81 -12.74 8.44 35.56
C ARG A 81 -13.38 7.04 35.71
N MET A 82 -12.57 6.00 35.94
CA MET A 82 -13.05 4.63 36.16
C MET A 82 -13.79 4.46 37.49
N ILE A 83 -13.40 5.21 38.53
CA ILE A 83 -14.10 5.23 39.82
C ILE A 83 -15.46 5.93 39.66
N GLN A 84 -15.48 7.10 38.99
CA GLN A 84 -16.71 7.86 38.75
C GLN A 84 -17.71 7.11 37.87
N ASN A 85 -17.23 6.40 36.84
CA ASN A 85 -18.08 5.70 35.88
C ASN A 85 -17.77 4.20 35.89
N LYS A 86 -18.69 3.39 36.44
CA LYS A 86 -18.55 1.92 36.48
C LYS A 86 -18.37 1.31 35.07
N LYS A 87 -19.00 1.91 34.05
CA LYS A 87 -18.82 1.58 32.63
C LYS A 87 -18.28 2.80 31.88
N PRO A 88 -17.54 2.62 30.77
CA PRO A 88 -17.13 3.73 29.92
C PRO A 88 -18.34 4.54 29.44
N PRO A 89 -18.32 5.88 29.52
CA PRO A 89 -19.43 6.70 29.03
C PRO A 89 -19.60 6.55 27.52
N PHE A 90 -20.76 6.94 27.00
CA PHE A 90 -21.00 6.97 25.56
C PHE A 90 -20.03 7.95 24.88
N SER A 91 -19.49 7.57 23.72
CA SER A 91 -18.60 8.42 22.93
C SER A 91 -19.09 8.45 21.50
N MET A 92 -19.59 9.62 21.07
CA MET A 92 -20.09 9.81 19.71
C MET A 92 -19.04 9.41 18.67
N ASN A 93 -17.80 9.88 18.80
CA ASN A 93 -16.71 9.56 17.87
C ASN A 93 -16.45 8.06 17.75
N ARG A 94 -16.52 7.32 18.87
CA ARG A 94 -16.32 5.88 18.85
C ARG A 94 -17.52 5.18 18.21
N PHE A 95 -18.73 5.60 18.57
CA PHE A 95 -19.97 5.02 18.04
C PHE A 95 -20.08 5.23 16.53
N THR A 96 -19.84 6.45 16.03
CA THR A 96 -19.75 6.74 14.60
C THR A 96 -18.68 5.88 13.93
N GLY A 97 -17.49 5.75 14.55
CA GLY A 97 -16.45 4.86 14.04
C GLY A 97 -16.90 3.39 13.95
N MET A 98 -17.65 2.88 14.92
CA MET A 98 -18.22 1.53 14.86
C MET A 98 -19.19 1.38 13.68
N LEU A 99 -20.06 2.37 13.47
CA LEU A 99 -21.01 2.36 12.35
C LEU A 99 -20.28 2.37 11.01
N MET A 100 -19.35 3.30 10.81
CA MET A 100 -18.65 3.45 9.54
C MET A 100 -17.80 2.22 9.20
N VAL A 101 -17.01 1.71 10.15
CA VAL A 101 -16.16 0.53 9.92
C VAL A 101 -16.99 -0.74 9.78
N GLY A 102 -18.03 -0.91 10.62
CA GLY A 102 -18.96 -2.03 10.52
C GLY A 102 -19.70 -2.06 9.18
N TYR A 103 -20.18 -0.90 8.73
CA TYR A 103 -20.82 -0.75 7.42
C TYR A 103 -19.84 -1.06 6.29
N SER A 104 -18.68 -0.39 6.27
CA SER A 104 -17.67 -0.56 5.21
C SER A 104 -17.18 -1.99 5.09
N TRP A 105 -16.81 -2.65 6.20
CA TRP A 105 -16.30 -4.02 6.14
C TRP A 105 -17.37 -5.02 5.74
N GLY A 106 -18.60 -4.85 6.24
CA GLY A 106 -19.70 -5.72 5.87
C GLY A 106 -20.09 -5.54 4.39
N GLN A 107 -20.11 -4.30 3.87
CA GLN A 107 -20.38 -4.02 2.47
C GLN A 107 -19.29 -4.61 1.57
N MET A 108 -18.03 -4.53 1.99
CA MET A 108 -16.92 -5.16 1.29
C MET A 108 -17.07 -6.70 1.23
N MET A 109 -17.57 -7.34 2.29
CA MET A 109 -17.90 -8.77 2.24
C MET A 109 -19.00 -9.06 1.21
N MET A 110 -20.04 -8.23 1.13
CA MET A 110 -21.12 -8.39 0.16
C MET A 110 -20.62 -8.24 -1.29
N LEU A 111 -19.81 -7.21 -1.55
CA LEU A 111 -19.24 -6.92 -2.86
C LEU A 111 -18.18 -7.95 -3.31
N ALA A 112 -17.53 -8.61 -2.34
CA ALA A 112 -16.54 -9.64 -2.63
C ALA A 112 -17.16 -10.97 -3.09
N VAL A 113 -18.45 -11.21 -2.82
CA VAL A 113 -19.14 -12.45 -3.20
C VAL A 113 -19.52 -12.40 -4.69
N PRO A 114 -19.16 -13.41 -5.50
CA PRO A 114 -19.54 -13.47 -6.90
C PRO A 114 -21.07 -13.48 -7.08
N PRO A 115 -21.62 -12.69 -8.02
CA PRO A 115 -23.06 -12.69 -8.30
C PRO A 115 -23.51 -13.99 -9.01
N ASP A 116 -22.64 -14.55 -9.85
CA ASP A 116 -22.92 -15.71 -10.71
C ASP A 116 -22.16 -16.97 -10.27
N GLU A 117 -22.51 -18.11 -10.86
CA GLU A 117 -21.82 -19.37 -10.60
C GLU A 117 -20.41 -19.33 -11.17
N PHE A 118 -19.43 -19.59 -10.31
CA PHE A 118 -18.03 -19.64 -10.70
C PHE A 118 -17.57 -21.10 -10.65
N TRP A 119 -17.14 -21.65 -11.79
CA TRP A 119 -16.78 -23.06 -11.95
C TRP A 119 -17.90 -24.05 -11.56
N GLY A 120 -19.16 -23.68 -11.81
CA GLY A 120 -20.33 -24.49 -11.44
C GLY A 120 -20.63 -24.52 -9.93
N ILE A 121 -19.98 -23.67 -9.13
CA ILE A 121 -20.25 -23.51 -7.70
C ILE A 121 -20.94 -22.16 -7.47
N ASN A 122 -22.09 -22.20 -6.80
CA ASN A 122 -22.81 -21.01 -6.39
C ASN A 122 -22.26 -20.48 -5.05
N PHE A 123 -21.60 -19.32 -5.07
CA PHE A 123 -20.96 -18.73 -3.88
C PHE A 123 -21.90 -17.83 -3.04
N ARG A 124 -23.17 -17.67 -3.42
CA ARG A 124 -24.11 -16.77 -2.71
C ARG A 124 -24.36 -17.14 -1.25
N TYR A 125 -24.11 -18.39 -0.85
CA TYR A 125 -24.19 -18.79 0.57
C TYR A 125 -23.18 -18.04 1.46
N LEU A 126 -22.08 -17.54 0.89
CA LEU A 126 -21.10 -16.72 1.61
C LEU A 126 -21.68 -15.39 2.11
N ASN A 127 -22.80 -14.93 1.54
CA ASN A 127 -23.50 -13.75 2.06
C ASN A 127 -23.91 -13.92 3.52
N ASN A 128 -24.11 -15.15 4.01
CA ASN A 128 -24.36 -15.41 5.43
C ASN A 128 -23.20 -14.99 6.37
N LEU A 129 -22.03 -14.65 5.83
CA LEU A 129 -20.90 -14.08 6.57
C LEU A 129 -20.96 -12.55 6.68
N ILE A 130 -21.84 -11.86 5.96
CA ILE A 130 -21.98 -10.40 6.02
C ILE A 130 -22.21 -9.89 7.47
N PRO A 131 -23.13 -10.46 8.27
CA PRO A 131 -23.33 -10.01 9.65
C PRO A 131 -22.10 -10.24 10.54
N LEU A 132 -21.38 -11.34 10.30
CA LEU A 132 -20.14 -11.65 11.01
C LEU A 132 -19.07 -10.57 10.74
N VAL A 133 -18.83 -10.23 9.48
CA VAL A 133 -17.82 -9.24 9.09
C VAL A 133 -18.20 -7.83 9.56
N ALA A 134 -19.48 -7.45 9.45
CA ALA A 134 -19.98 -6.19 9.98
C ALA A 134 -19.80 -6.08 11.50
N ALA A 135 -20.16 -7.13 12.24
CA ALA A 135 -19.96 -7.20 13.69
C ALA A 135 -18.47 -7.17 14.07
N LEU A 136 -17.58 -7.77 13.27
CA LEU A 136 -16.13 -7.70 13.48
C LEU A 136 -15.60 -6.27 13.35
N GLY A 137 -16.11 -5.48 12.39
CA GLY A 137 -15.80 -4.07 12.26
C GLY A 137 -16.22 -3.27 13.50
N VAL A 138 -17.47 -3.42 13.93
CA VAL A 138 -18.01 -2.81 15.16
C VAL A 138 -17.17 -3.18 16.38
N TRP A 139 -16.90 -4.47 16.57
CA TRP A 139 -16.14 -4.99 17.70
C TRP A 139 -14.69 -4.49 17.69
N THR A 140 -14.07 -4.39 16.52
CA THR A 140 -12.68 -3.92 16.39
C THR A 140 -12.56 -2.49 16.89
N VAL A 141 -13.43 -1.59 16.41
CA VAL A 141 -13.46 -0.19 16.84
C VAL A 141 -13.82 -0.05 18.32
N GLY A 142 -14.81 -0.82 18.79
CA GLY A 142 -15.22 -0.83 20.19
C GLY A 142 -14.13 -1.24 21.17
N ASN A 143 -13.18 -2.06 20.73
CA ASN A 143 -12.08 -2.53 21.56
C ASN A 143 -10.77 -1.71 21.40
N ILE A 144 -10.82 -0.53 20.78
CA ILE A 144 -9.66 0.36 20.67
C ILE A 144 -9.39 1.07 21.99
N GLY A 145 -8.13 1.04 22.44
CA GLY A 145 -7.65 1.79 23.62
C GLY A 145 -7.99 1.11 24.96
N ARG A 146 -8.44 1.92 25.93
CA ARG A 146 -8.74 1.49 27.32
C ARG A 146 -10.16 0.96 27.51
N GLU A 147 -10.87 0.70 26.42
CA GLU A 147 -12.17 0.05 26.42
C GLU A 147 -12.04 -1.36 25.84
N ARG A 148 -12.89 -2.27 26.31
CA ARG A 148 -12.99 -3.63 25.80
C ARG A 148 -14.45 -4.07 25.81
N GLY A 149 -14.78 -5.04 24.98
CA GLY A 149 -16.08 -5.69 25.01
C GLY A 149 -16.04 -7.05 24.34
N ASN A 150 -16.99 -7.89 24.71
CA ASN A 150 -17.23 -9.20 24.13
C ASN A 150 -17.75 -9.09 22.68
N PHE A 151 -17.31 -10.01 21.82
CA PHE A 151 -17.76 -10.11 20.44
C PHE A 151 -19.17 -10.69 20.30
N LYS A 152 -19.65 -11.45 21.29
CA LYS A 152 -20.94 -12.15 21.21
C LYS A 152 -22.14 -11.22 20.99
N TRP A 153 -22.21 -10.10 21.71
CA TRP A 153 -23.33 -9.15 21.63
C TRP A 153 -23.50 -8.49 20.26
N PRO A 154 -22.48 -7.84 19.67
CA PRO A 154 -22.62 -7.28 18.33
C PRO A 154 -22.92 -8.35 17.28
N LEU A 155 -22.39 -9.58 17.44
CA LEU A 155 -22.65 -10.69 16.54
C LEU A 155 -24.10 -11.14 16.56
N ILE A 156 -24.65 -11.41 17.76
CA ILE A 156 -26.04 -11.84 17.93
C ILE A 156 -26.98 -10.77 17.36
N ALA A 157 -26.74 -9.49 17.68
CA ALA A 157 -27.56 -8.40 17.18
C ALA A 157 -27.52 -8.28 15.64
N ALA A 158 -26.35 -8.42 15.02
CA ALA A 158 -26.23 -8.40 13.56
C ALA A 158 -27.01 -9.56 12.90
N TYR A 159 -26.86 -10.78 13.41
CA TYR A 159 -27.59 -11.94 12.88
C TYR A 159 -29.10 -11.90 13.16
N ALA A 160 -29.53 -11.30 14.27
CA ALA A 160 -30.95 -11.14 14.59
C ALA A 160 -31.66 -10.17 13.62
N VAL A 161 -30.95 -9.14 13.15
CA VAL A 161 -31.49 -8.15 12.21
C VAL A 161 -31.35 -8.57 10.75
N TYR A 162 -30.40 -9.47 10.45
CA TYR A 162 -30.11 -9.90 9.08
C TYR A 162 -31.31 -10.42 8.26
N PRO A 163 -32.29 -11.15 8.83
CA PRO A 163 -33.49 -11.57 8.11
C PRO A 163 -34.32 -10.41 7.54
N LEU A 164 -34.17 -9.17 8.03
CA LEU A 164 -34.84 -7.99 7.47
C LEU A 164 -34.49 -7.75 6.00
N ARG A 165 -33.35 -8.26 5.50
CA ARG A 165 -32.98 -8.18 4.07
C ARG A 165 -34.05 -8.75 3.12
N TYR A 166 -34.91 -9.66 3.61
CA TYR A 166 -35.97 -10.27 2.82
C TYR A 166 -37.26 -9.45 2.80
N TYR A 167 -37.41 -8.52 3.75
CA TYR A 167 -38.61 -7.69 3.91
C TYR A 167 -38.38 -6.24 3.45
N ILE A 168 -37.15 -5.75 3.58
CA ILE A 168 -36.74 -4.42 3.17
C ILE A 168 -35.91 -4.56 1.88
N TYR A 169 -36.49 -4.13 0.77
CA TYR A 169 -35.84 -4.21 -0.55
C TYR A 169 -34.66 -3.24 -0.70
N ASP A 170 -34.63 -2.14 0.06
CA ASP A 170 -33.50 -1.21 0.04
C ASP A 170 -32.30 -1.78 0.82
N GLU A 171 -31.25 -2.10 0.07
CA GLU A 171 -30.00 -2.63 0.61
C GLU A 171 -29.39 -1.73 1.69
N SER A 172 -29.41 -0.43 1.47
CA SER A 172 -28.79 0.53 2.38
C SER A 172 -29.50 0.56 3.73
N VAL A 173 -30.83 0.41 3.73
CA VAL A 173 -31.66 0.52 4.93
C VAL A 173 -31.46 -0.70 5.84
N TRP A 174 -31.66 -1.92 5.34
CA TRP A 174 -31.50 -3.11 6.20
C TRP A 174 -30.05 -3.26 6.69
N PHE A 175 -29.08 -2.87 5.86
CA PHE A 175 -27.66 -2.92 6.22
C PHE A 175 -27.34 -1.94 7.35
N THR A 176 -27.85 -0.70 7.24
CA THR A 176 -27.67 0.32 8.27
C THR A 176 -28.33 -0.09 9.59
N LEU A 177 -29.56 -0.63 9.54
CA LEU A 177 -30.25 -1.14 10.72
C LEU A 177 -29.47 -2.27 11.41
N MET A 178 -28.92 -3.20 10.63
CA MET A 178 -28.10 -4.31 11.15
C MET A 178 -26.85 -3.80 11.87
N VAL A 179 -26.09 -2.90 11.23
CA VAL A 179 -24.87 -2.32 11.81
C VAL A 179 -25.19 -1.47 13.04
N LEU A 180 -26.28 -0.69 12.99
CA LEU A 180 -26.75 0.11 14.12
C LEU A 180 -27.13 -0.75 15.32
N ALA A 181 -27.90 -1.81 15.11
CA ALA A 181 -28.25 -2.77 16.17
C ALA A 181 -27.00 -3.42 16.77
N SER A 182 -26.04 -3.82 15.93
CA SER A 182 -24.76 -4.37 16.36
C SER A 182 -23.96 -3.38 17.23
N ALA A 183 -23.85 -2.12 16.81
CA ALA A 183 -23.15 -1.08 17.55
C ALA A 183 -23.83 -0.72 18.87
N LEU A 184 -25.16 -0.59 18.89
CA LEU A 184 -25.95 -0.36 20.10
C LEU A 184 -25.81 -1.51 21.09
N ALA A 185 -25.86 -2.75 20.61
CA ALA A 185 -25.68 -3.93 21.45
C ALA A 185 -24.28 -3.97 22.07
N PHE A 186 -23.24 -3.63 21.30
CA PHE A 186 -21.88 -3.53 21.85
C PHE A 186 -21.79 -2.43 22.93
N ASP A 187 -22.28 -1.23 22.65
CA ASP A 187 -22.17 -0.09 23.57
C ASP A 187 -22.94 -0.32 24.88
N SER A 188 -24.14 -0.91 24.78
CA SER A 188 -25.06 -1.09 25.91
C SER A 188 -24.68 -2.29 26.80
N PHE A 189 -24.41 -3.45 26.17
CA PHE A 189 -24.28 -4.72 26.88
C PHE A 189 -22.84 -5.22 27.00
N SER A 190 -21.96 -4.83 26.07
CA SER A 190 -20.62 -5.43 25.96
C SER A 190 -19.50 -4.56 26.53
N LYS A 191 -19.70 -3.24 26.55
CA LYS A 191 -18.66 -2.25 26.84
C LYS A 191 -18.22 -2.24 28.32
N GLU A 192 -16.91 -2.39 28.53
CA GLU A 192 -16.25 -2.38 29.84
C GLU A 192 -14.91 -1.61 29.80
N TRP A 193 -14.48 -1.14 30.97
CA TRP A 193 -13.13 -0.61 31.14
C TRP A 193 -12.07 -1.72 31.08
N ARG A 194 -11.00 -1.46 30.33
CA ARG A 194 -9.80 -2.29 30.36
C ARG A 194 -8.93 -1.87 31.55
N ARG A 195 -9.07 -2.60 32.66
CA ARG A 195 -8.34 -2.34 33.92
C ARG A 195 -6.85 -2.66 33.83
N THR A 196 -6.49 -3.73 33.10
CA THR A 196 -5.09 -4.16 32.95
C THR A 196 -4.49 -3.65 31.64
N PRO A 197 -3.26 -3.14 31.64
CA PRO A 197 -2.58 -2.79 30.39
C PRO A 197 -2.45 -4.00 29.46
N THR A 198 -2.42 -3.74 28.15
CA THR A 198 -2.23 -4.81 27.16
C THR A 198 -0.83 -5.40 27.33
N LYS A 199 -0.75 -6.74 27.34
CA LYS A 199 0.55 -7.43 27.38
C LYS A 199 1.40 -6.98 26.18
N ARG A 200 2.61 -6.51 26.46
CA ARG A 200 3.56 -6.07 25.44
C ARG A 200 4.00 -7.30 24.64
N ARG A 201 3.77 -7.28 23.32
CA ARG A 201 4.18 -8.36 22.38
C ARG A 201 5.38 -7.90 21.56
N HIS A 202 6.21 -8.85 21.13
CA HIS A 202 7.29 -8.60 20.18
C HIS A 202 6.75 -8.00 18.88
N VAL A 203 7.53 -7.10 18.26
CA VAL A 203 7.14 -6.39 17.04
C VAL A 203 6.81 -7.37 15.91
N LEU A 204 7.64 -8.40 15.71
CA LEU A 204 7.41 -9.45 14.69
C LEU A 204 6.05 -10.13 14.86
N LYS A 205 5.66 -10.50 16.09
CA LYS A 205 4.35 -11.11 16.35
C LYS A 205 3.20 -10.16 16.04
N ARG A 206 3.36 -8.87 16.29
CA ARG A 206 2.33 -7.85 15.98
C ARG A 206 2.22 -7.62 14.48
N LEU A 207 3.35 -7.53 13.78
CA LEU A 207 3.40 -7.44 12.32
C LEU A 207 2.78 -8.66 11.66
N ALA A 208 3.09 -9.87 12.12
CA ALA A 208 2.51 -11.11 11.60
C ALA A 208 0.97 -11.12 11.72
N ILE A 209 0.42 -10.71 12.88
CA ILE A 209 -1.03 -10.61 13.07
C ILE A 209 -1.63 -9.59 12.10
N LEU A 210 -1.02 -8.40 11.97
CA LEU A 210 -1.50 -7.38 11.03
C LEU A 210 -1.40 -7.84 9.58
N ALA A 211 -0.35 -8.55 9.19
CA ALA A 211 -0.17 -9.11 7.86
C ALA A 211 -1.26 -10.14 7.53
N VAL A 212 -1.61 -11.03 8.47
CA VAL A 212 -2.72 -11.98 8.30
C VAL A 212 -4.04 -11.23 8.12
N CYS A 213 -4.33 -10.25 8.99
CA CYS A 213 -5.55 -9.45 8.86
C CYS A 213 -5.59 -8.64 7.54
N ALA A 214 -4.46 -8.08 7.13
CA ALA A 214 -4.31 -7.36 5.87
C ALA A 214 -4.50 -8.27 4.66
N GLY A 215 -3.96 -9.50 4.70
CA GLY A 215 -4.15 -10.49 3.66
C GLY A 215 -5.61 -10.90 3.50
N LEU A 216 -6.34 -11.12 4.61
CA LEU A 216 -7.78 -11.39 4.57
C LEU A 216 -8.57 -10.21 3.99
N TYR A 217 -8.25 -8.99 4.40
CA TYR A 217 -8.90 -7.77 3.91
C TYR A 217 -8.63 -7.52 2.42
N LEU A 218 -7.37 -7.65 1.98
CA LEU A 218 -6.99 -7.53 0.57
C LEU A 218 -7.57 -8.66 -0.26
N GLY A 219 -7.70 -9.87 0.28
CA GLY A 219 -8.37 -10.98 -0.39
C GLY A 219 -9.81 -10.62 -0.79
N LEU A 220 -10.54 -9.91 0.07
CA LEU A 220 -11.89 -9.42 -0.24
C LEU A 220 -11.87 -8.36 -1.36
N TRP A 221 -10.92 -7.41 -1.32
CA TRP A 221 -10.74 -6.45 -2.41
C TRP A 221 -10.33 -7.10 -3.73
N CYS A 222 -9.41 -8.06 -3.70
CA CYS A 222 -8.99 -8.82 -4.87
C CYS A 222 -10.17 -9.60 -5.46
N SER A 223 -11.00 -10.23 -4.62
CA SER A 223 -12.24 -10.88 -5.08
C SER A 223 -13.17 -9.89 -5.75
N TYR A 224 -13.43 -8.74 -5.13
CA TYR A 224 -14.26 -7.69 -5.72
C TYR A 224 -13.72 -7.22 -7.08
N LEU A 225 -12.44 -6.86 -7.16
CA LEU A 225 -11.80 -6.41 -8.41
C LEU A 225 -11.78 -7.50 -9.49
N TYR A 226 -11.63 -8.76 -9.10
CA TYR A 226 -11.62 -9.89 -10.02
C TYR A 226 -13.00 -10.11 -10.66
N PHE A 227 -14.08 -10.01 -9.88
CA PHE A 227 -15.44 -10.29 -10.37
C PHE A 227 -16.17 -9.06 -10.94
N HIS A 228 -15.82 -7.85 -10.50
CA HIS A 228 -16.53 -6.62 -10.89
C HIS A 228 -15.66 -5.61 -11.64
N GLY A 229 -14.34 -5.81 -11.68
CA GLY A 229 -13.46 -4.90 -12.40
C GLY A 229 -13.58 -5.11 -13.91
N THR A 230 -13.62 -4.00 -14.66
CA THR A 230 -13.49 -3.98 -16.11
C THR A 230 -12.26 -3.17 -16.51
N ILE A 231 -11.59 -3.59 -17.56
CA ILE A 231 -10.44 -2.89 -18.16
C ILE A 231 -10.83 -2.60 -19.61
N THR A 232 -10.60 -1.37 -20.04
CA THR A 232 -10.78 -0.96 -21.44
C THR A 232 -9.59 -1.42 -22.27
N ASP A 233 -9.85 -2.18 -23.34
CA ASP A 233 -8.84 -2.54 -24.33
C ASP A 233 -8.44 -1.30 -25.17
N SER A 234 -7.34 -1.43 -25.91
CA SER A 234 -6.84 -0.51 -26.94
C SER A 234 -7.87 -0.15 -28.03
N GLU A 235 -8.85 -1.03 -28.27
CA GLU A 235 -9.97 -0.79 -29.20
C GLU A 235 -11.17 -0.08 -28.53
N GLY A 236 -11.11 0.14 -27.21
CA GLY A 236 -12.15 0.81 -26.42
C GLY A 236 -13.20 -0.12 -25.80
N ASP A 237 -13.08 -1.43 -26.01
CA ASP A 237 -14.01 -2.42 -25.45
C ASP A 237 -13.73 -2.71 -23.97
N GLU A 238 -14.80 -2.85 -23.16
CA GLU A 238 -14.68 -3.20 -21.74
C GLU A 238 -14.59 -4.72 -21.54
N VAL A 239 -13.42 -5.20 -21.12
CA VAL A 239 -13.17 -6.60 -20.82
C VAL A 239 -13.11 -6.82 -19.30
N PRO A 240 -13.77 -7.85 -18.74
CA PRO A 240 -13.65 -8.17 -17.32
C PRO A 240 -12.19 -8.44 -16.90
N VAL A 241 -11.82 -8.00 -15.70
CA VAL A 241 -10.45 -8.15 -15.16
C VAL A 241 -9.99 -9.61 -15.14
N TYR A 242 -10.87 -10.54 -14.77
CA TYR A 242 -10.49 -11.96 -14.72
C TYR A 242 -10.11 -12.51 -16.10
N GLU A 243 -10.80 -12.08 -17.15
CA GLU A 243 -10.54 -12.49 -18.53
C GLU A 243 -9.27 -11.82 -19.06
N ALA A 244 -9.11 -10.52 -18.81
CA ALA A 244 -7.89 -9.79 -19.13
C ALA A 244 -6.65 -10.40 -18.46
N LEU A 245 -6.75 -10.79 -17.18
CA LEU A 245 -5.68 -11.50 -16.48
C LEU A 245 -5.41 -12.87 -17.11
N HIS A 246 -6.46 -13.60 -17.46
CA HIS A 246 -6.30 -14.90 -18.12
C HIS A 246 -5.57 -14.75 -19.46
N HIS A 247 -6.00 -13.82 -20.32
CA HIS A 247 -5.36 -13.53 -21.61
C HIS A 247 -3.92 -13.02 -21.44
N PHE A 248 -3.67 -12.20 -20.42
CA PHE A 248 -2.32 -11.74 -20.11
C PHE A 248 -1.39 -12.91 -19.76
N PHE A 249 -1.80 -13.80 -18.85
CA PHE A 249 -0.97 -14.94 -18.42
C PHE A 249 -0.88 -16.07 -19.46
N THR A 250 -1.76 -16.11 -20.45
CA THR A 250 -1.67 -17.05 -21.59
C THR A 250 -1.03 -16.44 -22.84
N SER A 251 -0.76 -15.13 -22.84
CA SER A 251 -0.16 -14.43 -23.98
C SER A 251 1.24 -14.99 -24.32
N PRO A 252 1.61 -15.02 -25.61
CA PRO A 252 2.96 -15.42 -26.04
C PRO A 252 4.05 -14.60 -25.33
N TRP A 253 3.81 -13.30 -25.18
CA TRP A 253 4.75 -12.41 -24.49
C TRP A 253 4.99 -12.83 -23.03
N TRP A 254 3.95 -13.17 -22.27
CA TRP A 254 4.13 -13.61 -20.88
C TRP A 254 4.88 -14.94 -20.79
N LEU A 255 4.60 -15.86 -21.71
CA LEU A 255 5.32 -17.13 -21.80
C LEU A 255 6.80 -16.90 -22.13
N ASP A 256 7.12 -15.98 -23.04
CA ASP A 256 8.49 -15.59 -23.37
C ASP A 256 9.19 -14.95 -22.17
N VAL A 257 8.52 -14.06 -21.43
CA VAL A 257 9.06 -13.46 -20.20
C VAL A 257 9.34 -14.52 -19.15
N LYS A 258 8.39 -15.45 -18.94
CA LYS A 258 8.55 -16.57 -18.01
C LYS A 258 9.75 -17.43 -18.41
N GLN A 259 9.90 -17.73 -19.70
CA GLN A 259 11.03 -18.50 -20.21
C GLN A 259 12.35 -17.75 -20.01
N CYS A 260 12.40 -16.46 -20.35
CA CYS A 260 13.57 -15.61 -20.12
C CYS A 260 14.00 -15.59 -18.65
N LEU A 261 13.05 -15.51 -17.71
CA LEU A 261 13.35 -15.54 -16.28
C LEU A 261 13.92 -16.89 -15.84
N ILE A 262 13.40 -18.00 -16.38
CA ILE A 262 13.92 -19.35 -16.12
C ILE A 262 15.34 -19.48 -16.68
N ASP A 263 15.56 -19.08 -17.93
CA ASP A 263 16.86 -19.14 -18.59
C ASP A 263 17.89 -18.26 -17.86
N THR A 264 17.48 -17.07 -17.42
CA THR A 264 18.32 -16.16 -16.62
C THR A 264 18.68 -16.80 -15.28
N TYR A 265 17.73 -17.45 -14.61
CA TYR A 265 17.99 -18.14 -13.35
C TYR A 265 18.95 -19.32 -13.55
N GLN A 266 18.75 -20.14 -14.58
CA GLN A 266 19.66 -21.24 -14.92
C GLN A 266 21.06 -20.74 -15.26
N TYR A 267 21.15 -19.69 -16.09
CA TYR A 267 22.42 -19.04 -16.41
C TYR A 267 23.12 -18.50 -15.15
N ALA A 268 22.37 -17.88 -14.23
CA ALA A 268 22.88 -17.39 -12.95
C ALA A 268 23.43 -18.51 -12.06
N GLN A 269 22.80 -19.69 -12.06
CA GLN A 269 23.30 -20.85 -11.31
C GLN A 269 24.63 -21.37 -11.86
N HIS A 270 24.85 -21.29 -13.18
CA HIS A 270 26.08 -21.76 -13.82
C HIS A 270 27.23 -20.74 -13.81
N HIS A 271 26.95 -19.44 -14.00
CA HIS A 271 27.98 -18.39 -14.19
C HIS A 271 28.09 -17.43 -13.00
N GLY A 272 27.21 -17.55 -12.00
CA GLY A 272 27.13 -16.66 -10.85
C GLY A 272 26.32 -15.40 -11.12
N TRP A 273 25.63 -14.91 -10.08
CA TRP A 273 24.75 -13.72 -10.14
C TRP A 273 25.47 -12.42 -10.54
N TYR A 274 26.79 -12.35 -10.33
CA TYR A 274 27.57 -11.17 -10.70
C TYR A 274 27.66 -10.97 -12.22
N GLU A 275 27.89 -12.04 -12.99
CA GLU A 275 27.98 -11.96 -14.45
C GLU A 275 26.62 -11.65 -15.08
N VAL A 276 25.53 -12.19 -14.53
CA VAL A 276 24.16 -11.83 -14.91
C VAL A 276 23.92 -10.34 -14.70
N TRP A 277 24.27 -9.82 -13.53
CA TRP A 277 24.11 -8.40 -13.19
C TRP A 277 24.95 -7.51 -14.11
N LYS A 278 26.18 -7.93 -14.43
CA LYS A 278 27.06 -7.23 -15.36
C LYS A 278 26.46 -7.19 -16.77
N GLN A 279 25.92 -8.30 -17.27
CA GLN A 279 25.24 -8.34 -18.57
C GLN A 279 23.97 -7.48 -18.60
N ILE A 280 23.16 -7.51 -17.53
CA ILE A 280 21.98 -6.66 -17.40
C ILE A 280 22.38 -5.18 -17.44
N ILE A 281 23.43 -4.80 -16.70
CA ILE A 281 23.98 -3.44 -16.73
C ILE A 281 24.50 -3.10 -18.14
N ASP A 282 25.26 -3.97 -18.78
CA ASP A 282 25.83 -3.70 -20.12
C ASP A 282 24.74 -3.56 -21.19
N LEU A 283 23.68 -4.37 -21.12
CA LEU A 283 22.51 -4.30 -22.01
C LEU A 283 21.64 -3.06 -21.75
N SER A 284 21.55 -2.60 -20.51
CA SER A 284 20.77 -1.41 -20.14
C SER A 284 21.38 -0.10 -20.66
N ASP A 285 22.55 -0.15 -21.31
CA ASP A 285 23.29 0.99 -21.84
C ASP A 285 23.31 2.19 -20.85
N PRO A 286 23.87 2.03 -19.62
CA PRO A 286 23.79 3.02 -18.55
C PRO A 286 24.48 4.35 -18.91
N HIS A 287 25.28 4.35 -19.97
CA HIS A 287 25.98 5.52 -20.49
C HIS A 287 25.26 6.12 -21.72
N GLY A 288 24.27 5.45 -22.28
CA GLY A 288 23.52 5.89 -23.47
C GLY A 288 24.36 5.91 -24.75
N GLU A 289 25.50 5.21 -24.78
CA GLU A 289 26.44 5.24 -25.90
C GLU A 289 25.81 4.62 -27.15
N GLN A 290 25.09 3.51 -26.99
CA GLN A 290 24.45 2.82 -28.12
C GLN A 290 23.35 3.66 -28.74
N ASN A 291 22.55 4.35 -27.91
CA ASN A 291 21.55 5.28 -28.42
C ASN A 291 22.21 6.48 -29.11
N ALA A 292 23.30 7.02 -28.55
CA ALA A 292 24.03 8.12 -29.15
C ALA A 292 24.62 7.78 -30.53
N TYR A 293 25.15 6.57 -30.72
CA TYR A 293 25.58 6.07 -32.03
C TYR A 293 24.41 5.99 -33.03
N LYS A 294 23.24 5.49 -32.59
CA LYS A 294 22.03 5.42 -33.42
C LYS A 294 21.54 6.81 -33.85
N VAL A 295 21.48 7.77 -32.93
CA VAL A 295 21.08 9.17 -33.22
C VAL A 295 21.99 9.82 -34.27
N LEU A 296 23.30 9.53 -34.25
CA LEU A 296 24.25 10.04 -35.24
C LEU A 296 24.33 9.19 -36.52
N GLY A 297 23.64 8.05 -36.58
CA GLY A 297 23.66 7.11 -37.70
C GLY A 297 25.02 6.44 -37.91
N LEU A 298 25.72 6.13 -36.82
CA LEU A 298 27.07 5.56 -36.82
C LEU A 298 27.09 4.17 -36.18
N GLY A 299 28.01 3.31 -36.64
CA GLY A 299 28.32 2.05 -35.97
C GLY A 299 29.14 2.28 -34.69
N ARG A 300 29.15 1.28 -33.79
CA ARG A 300 29.93 1.35 -32.53
C ARG A 300 31.44 1.52 -32.76
N ASP A 301 31.93 1.12 -33.93
CA ASP A 301 33.35 1.18 -34.33
C ASP A 301 33.74 2.52 -34.99
N ALA A 302 32.81 3.49 -35.05
CA ALA A 302 33.05 4.76 -35.72
C ALA A 302 34.18 5.57 -35.04
N SER A 303 35.07 6.14 -35.86
CA SER A 303 36.19 6.93 -35.36
C SER A 303 35.75 8.30 -34.81
N GLN A 304 36.56 8.92 -33.95
CA GLN A 304 36.25 10.25 -33.41
C GLN A 304 36.10 11.32 -34.51
N GLN A 305 36.86 11.16 -35.60
CA GLN A 305 36.78 12.06 -36.74
C GLN A 305 35.44 11.90 -37.47
N GLU A 306 34.93 10.67 -37.60
CA GLU A 306 33.61 10.38 -38.17
C GLU A 306 32.48 10.89 -37.28
N ILE A 307 32.56 10.68 -35.95
CA ILE A 307 31.59 11.19 -34.97
C ILE A 307 31.48 12.72 -35.07
N THR A 308 32.62 13.41 -35.10
CA THR A 308 32.66 14.88 -35.17
C THR A 308 32.18 15.39 -36.53
N SER A 309 32.52 14.70 -37.61
CA SER A 309 32.09 15.05 -38.97
C SER A 309 30.57 14.90 -39.15
N ARG A 310 30.00 13.77 -38.67
CA ARG A 310 28.56 13.50 -38.72
C ARG A 310 27.77 14.46 -37.84
N TRP A 311 28.23 14.73 -36.63
CA TRP A 311 27.64 15.75 -35.76
C TRP A 311 27.58 17.12 -36.46
N ARG A 312 28.68 17.61 -37.02
CA ARG A 312 28.72 18.90 -37.75
C ARG A 312 27.80 18.93 -38.97
N LYS A 313 27.57 17.79 -39.62
CA LYS A 313 26.64 17.70 -40.75
C LYS A 313 25.19 17.76 -40.26
N LEU A 314 24.81 16.89 -39.32
CA LEU A 314 23.46 16.78 -38.78
C LEU A 314 23.02 18.05 -38.03
N SER A 315 23.92 18.70 -37.28
CA SER A 315 23.64 19.97 -36.59
C SER A 315 23.41 21.13 -37.55
N ARG A 316 24.06 21.14 -38.73
CA ARG A 316 23.84 22.18 -39.75
C ARG A 316 22.54 21.97 -40.52
N GLU A 317 22.09 20.73 -40.65
CA GLU A 317 20.85 20.34 -41.33
C GLU A 317 19.63 20.59 -40.43
N ASN A 318 19.75 20.32 -39.13
CA ASN A 318 18.66 20.47 -38.15
C ASN A 318 18.74 21.77 -37.34
N HIS A 319 19.49 22.78 -37.78
CA HIS A 319 19.63 24.04 -37.05
C HIS A 319 18.28 24.80 -36.99
N PRO A 320 17.81 25.27 -35.82
CA PRO A 320 16.49 25.90 -35.69
C PRO A 320 16.32 27.15 -36.57
N ASP A 321 17.41 27.88 -36.82
CA ASP A 321 17.40 29.08 -37.68
C ASP A 321 17.19 28.77 -39.16
N LYS A 322 17.43 27.53 -39.61
CA LYS A 322 17.22 27.10 -41.00
C LYS A 322 15.87 26.42 -41.21
N ALA A 323 15.13 26.17 -40.15
CA ALA A 323 13.84 25.49 -40.20
C ALA A 323 12.69 26.48 -40.48
N LYS A 324 11.71 26.02 -41.28
CA LYS A 324 10.45 26.74 -41.50
C LYS A 324 9.71 26.93 -40.15
N PRO A 325 8.87 27.98 -39.99
CA PRO A 325 8.19 28.28 -38.73
C PRO A 325 7.37 27.11 -38.17
N GLU A 326 6.73 26.33 -39.05
CA GLU A 326 5.91 25.16 -38.72
C GLU A 326 6.74 24.00 -38.12
N ASN A 327 7.97 23.80 -38.58
CA ASN A 327 8.82 22.66 -38.19
C ASN A 327 9.94 23.06 -37.22
N ARG A 328 9.93 24.30 -36.72
CA ARG A 328 10.99 24.85 -35.87
C ARG A 328 11.13 24.05 -34.57
N ARG A 329 10.02 23.60 -34.00
CA ARG A 329 10.00 22.79 -32.77
C ARG A 329 10.65 21.42 -32.99
N GLU A 330 10.31 20.72 -34.06
CA GLU A 330 10.90 19.42 -34.40
C GLU A 330 12.39 19.53 -34.71
N ALA A 331 12.79 20.57 -35.44
CA ALA A 331 14.20 20.84 -35.72
C ALA A 331 15.00 21.12 -34.43
N GLN A 332 14.41 21.88 -33.50
CA GLN A 332 15.01 22.16 -32.20
C GLN A 332 15.16 20.89 -31.34
N GLU A 333 14.13 20.04 -31.28
CA GLU A 333 14.16 18.77 -30.54
C GLU A 333 15.26 17.84 -31.10
N LYS A 334 15.32 17.67 -32.42
CA LYS A 334 16.37 16.87 -33.09
C LYS A 334 17.76 17.46 -32.87
N PHE A 335 17.90 18.78 -32.93
CA PHE A 335 19.19 19.45 -32.70
C PHE A 335 19.71 19.18 -31.28
N MET A 336 18.84 19.28 -30.27
CA MET A 336 19.19 18.96 -28.88
C MET A 336 19.58 17.50 -28.70
N GLU A 337 18.86 16.58 -29.35
CA GLU A 337 19.16 15.15 -29.30
C GLU A 337 20.53 14.83 -29.92
N ILE A 338 20.84 15.41 -31.08
CA ILE A 338 22.14 15.29 -31.76
C ILE A 338 23.28 15.84 -30.89
N GLN A 339 23.06 16.97 -30.23
CA GLN A 339 24.05 17.57 -29.34
C GLN A 339 24.32 16.69 -28.12
N LYS A 340 23.27 16.15 -27.50
CA LYS A 340 23.36 15.23 -26.36
C LYS A 340 24.07 13.93 -26.74
N ALA A 341 23.79 13.38 -27.91
CA ALA A 341 24.48 12.19 -28.44
C ALA A 341 25.99 12.44 -28.60
N TYR A 342 26.40 13.58 -29.16
CA TYR A 342 27.81 13.93 -29.29
C TYR A 342 28.51 14.12 -27.93
N GLU A 343 27.84 14.73 -26.97
CA GLU A 343 28.37 14.91 -25.61
C GLU A 343 28.61 13.57 -24.89
N ILE A 344 27.68 12.62 -25.03
CA ILE A 344 27.82 11.27 -24.50
C ILE A 344 29.04 10.56 -25.12
N LEU A 345 29.18 10.58 -26.45
CA LEU A 345 30.29 9.90 -27.14
C LEU A 345 31.65 10.58 -26.93
N SER A 346 31.69 11.89 -26.76
CA SER A 346 32.93 12.61 -26.47
C SER A 346 33.39 12.40 -25.02
N SER A 347 32.45 12.39 -24.06
CA SER A 347 32.74 12.14 -22.65
C SER A 347 33.10 10.68 -22.36
N SER A 348 32.50 9.71 -23.06
CA SER A 348 32.85 8.28 -22.94
C SER A 348 34.31 8.01 -23.30
N LYS A 349 34.83 8.66 -24.35
CA LYS A 349 36.26 8.59 -24.72
C LYS A 349 37.16 9.11 -23.59
N HIS A 350 36.83 10.25 -22.99
CA HIS A 350 37.60 10.79 -21.87
C HIS A 350 37.56 9.87 -20.64
N ARG A 351 36.43 9.20 -20.39
CA ARG A 351 36.29 8.19 -19.34
C ARG A 351 37.15 6.95 -19.62
N ARG A 352 37.13 6.40 -20.86
CA ARG A 352 37.98 5.26 -21.26
C ARG A 352 39.48 5.58 -21.18
N SER A 353 39.89 6.76 -21.65
CA SER A 353 41.30 7.20 -21.57
C SER A 353 41.80 7.36 -20.13
N ARG A 354 40.96 7.87 -19.21
CA ARG A 354 41.31 7.96 -17.78
C ARG A 354 41.41 6.59 -17.10
N ARG A 355 40.55 5.63 -17.48
CA ARG A 355 40.59 4.26 -16.95
C ARG A 355 41.88 3.54 -17.36
N ASN A 356 42.24 3.58 -18.65
CA ASN A 356 43.47 2.95 -19.15
C ASN A 356 44.74 3.55 -18.52
N LYS A 357 44.70 4.83 -18.12
CA LYS A 357 45.83 5.47 -17.43
C LYS A 357 45.97 5.04 -15.96
N LYS A 358 44.89 4.59 -15.34
CA LYS A 358 44.87 4.13 -13.95
C LYS A 358 45.26 2.66 -13.82
N ASP A 359 44.81 1.81 -14.74
CA ASP A 359 45.23 0.39 -14.76
C ASP A 359 46.75 0.27 -15.01
N ASN A 360 47.33 1.11 -15.89
CA ASN A 360 48.78 1.14 -16.14
C ASN A 360 49.63 1.79 -15.02
N SER A 361 49.01 2.33 -13.96
CA SER A 361 49.74 2.88 -12.81
C SER A 361 49.68 1.99 -11.56
N ASP A 362 48.85 0.96 -11.60
CA ASP A 362 48.66 -0.02 -10.52
C ASP A 362 49.35 -1.38 -10.83
N GLU A 363 49.98 -1.51 -12.00
CA GLU A 363 51.07 -2.48 -12.34
C GLU A 363 52.44 -1.85 -12.07
#